data_AF-A0A8S9IKR2-F1
#
_entry.id   AF-A0A8S9IKR2-F1
#
_cell.length_a   1.000
_cell.length_b   1.000
_cell.length_c   1.000
_cell.angle_alpha   90.00
_cell.angle_beta   90.00
_cell.angle_gamma   90.00
#
_symmetry.space_group_name_H-M   'P 1'
#
loop_
_entity.id
_entity.type
_entity.pdbx_description
1 polymer ?
#
loop_
_entity_poly.entity_id
_entity_poly.type
_entity_poly.pdbx_seq_one_letter_code
_entity_poly.pdbx_strand_id
1 'polypeptide(L)'
;MRSAGCRLPSLASSVEREAYAKVVVASSKVMEAFNEYVVTMEDHVVASPNDKEIEGIGFEIKRLSKELEATKREGKRDAEKFEAFTEDWRRVHLENEALMSQMVAPRARIAAFEVERDRDIRRASRIARRDIVAKYREVLESLEDRWASKKKEVSAEIRHQEVTANIDLLNELKDGGQTVDAELVRLKGMEGDCEDLVALAAVSDWSISELDLPQVSDDSVDQVGGPFEILCVRVVEIWRGSDPYKALALF
;
A
#
# COMPACT_ATOMS: atom_id res chain seq x y z
N MET A 1 -65.00 45.93 71.87
CA MET A 1 -64.85 45.66 73.32
C MET A 1 -64.75 46.99 74.06
N ARG A 2 -65.65 47.30 75.00
CA ARG A 2 -65.49 48.42 75.95
C ARG A 2 -65.15 47.81 77.31
N SER A 3 -64.01 48.16 77.89
CA SER A 3 -63.64 47.77 79.25
C SER A 3 -64.45 48.61 80.25
N ALA A 4 -65.37 47.97 80.96
CA ALA A 4 -66.05 48.54 82.11
C ALA A 4 -65.04 48.65 83.27
N GLY A 5 -64.47 49.84 83.49
CA GLY A 5 -63.47 50.04 84.54
C GLY A 5 -62.73 51.38 84.52
N CYS A 6 -62.87 52.20 83.49
CA CYS A 6 -62.25 53.53 83.47
C CYS A 6 -63.05 54.50 84.35
N ARG A 7 -62.63 54.70 85.62
CA ARG A 7 -63.08 55.89 86.39
C ARG A 7 -62.54 57.13 85.69
N LEU A 8 -63.44 58.05 85.33
CA LEU A 8 -63.05 59.36 84.84
C LEU A 8 -62.19 60.07 85.90
N PRO A 9 -61.11 60.77 85.52
CA PRO A 9 -60.32 61.57 86.46
C PRO A 9 -61.23 62.51 87.26
N SER A 10 -61.02 62.61 88.58
CA SER A 10 -61.77 63.54 89.42
C SER A 10 -61.25 64.96 89.15
N LEU A 11 -62.01 65.73 88.37
CA LEU A 11 -61.70 67.11 88.01
C LEU A 11 -62.29 68.02 89.10
N ALA A 12 -61.46 68.38 90.08
CA ALA A 12 -61.86 69.08 91.30
C ALA A 12 -61.94 70.61 91.12
N SER A 13 -61.34 71.17 90.06
CA SER A 13 -61.42 72.60 89.74
C SER A 13 -62.02 72.89 88.35
N SER A 14 -62.61 74.08 88.19
CA SER A 14 -63.12 74.55 86.89
C SER A 14 -62.03 74.61 85.82
N VAL A 15 -60.78 74.88 86.22
CA VAL A 15 -59.61 74.96 85.33
C VAL A 15 -59.23 73.57 84.79
N GLU A 16 -59.29 72.53 85.63
CA GLU A 16 -59.04 71.14 85.22
C GLU A 16 -60.10 70.63 84.23
N ARG A 17 -61.37 71.00 84.41
CA ARG A 17 -62.44 70.65 83.46
C ARG A 17 -62.23 71.28 82.09
N GLU A 18 -61.80 72.54 82.04
CA GLU A 18 -61.51 73.22 80.78
C GLU A 18 -60.27 72.64 80.09
N ALA A 19 -59.21 72.32 80.84
CA ALA A 19 -58.02 71.65 80.31
C ALA A 19 -58.35 70.26 79.75
N TYR A 20 -59.16 69.47 80.47
CA TYR A 20 -59.62 68.17 79.99
C TYR A 20 -60.48 68.28 78.73
N ALA A 21 -61.39 69.27 78.64
CA ALA A 21 -62.17 69.50 77.43
C ALA A 21 -61.29 69.85 76.22
N LYS A 22 -60.23 70.67 76.41
CA LYS A 22 -59.24 70.98 75.36
C LYS A 22 -58.49 69.72 74.91
N VAL A 23 -58.12 68.84 75.84
CA VAL A 23 -57.49 67.54 75.53
C VAL A 23 -58.45 66.65 74.73
N VAL A 24 -59.70 66.51 75.15
CA VAL A 24 -60.70 65.69 74.43
C VAL A 24 -60.93 66.21 73.01
N VAL A 25 -61.06 67.53 72.83
CA VAL A 25 -61.20 68.15 71.51
C VAL A 25 -59.96 67.94 70.65
N ALA A 26 -58.75 68.11 71.22
CA ALA A 26 -57.51 67.84 70.51
C ALA A 26 -57.37 66.36 70.12
N SER A 27 -57.70 65.43 71.03
CA SER A 27 -57.73 63.99 70.75
C SER A 27 -58.75 63.63 69.67
N SER A 28 -59.92 64.29 69.63
CA SER A 28 -60.92 64.10 68.57
C SER A 28 -60.38 64.54 67.21
N LYS A 29 -59.69 65.68 67.12
CA LYS A 29 -59.06 66.17 65.88
C LYS A 29 -57.91 65.29 65.41
N VAL A 30 -57.13 64.76 66.36
CA VAL A 30 -56.08 63.78 66.05
C VAL A 30 -56.70 62.50 65.51
N MET A 31 -57.79 62.03 66.11
CA MET A 31 -58.53 60.85 65.62
C MET A 31 -59.11 61.09 64.22
N GLU A 32 -59.67 62.27 63.98
CA GLU A 32 -60.19 62.68 62.67
C GLU A 32 -59.09 62.67 61.60
N ALA A 33 -57.94 63.29 61.87
CA ALA A 33 -56.80 63.28 60.95
C ALA A 33 -56.23 61.86 60.70
N PHE A 34 -56.20 61.00 61.72
CA PHE A 34 -55.81 59.59 61.54
C PHE A 34 -56.82 58.84 60.67
N ASN A 35 -58.12 59.05 60.87
CA ASN A 35 -59.15 58.42 60.06
C ASN A 35 -59.08 58.90 58.60
N GLU A 36 -58.88 60.20 58.37
CA GLU A 36 -58.66 60.74 57.01
C GLU A 36 -57.41 60.12 56.35
N TYR A 37 -56.30 60.01 57.09
CA TYR A 37 -55.10 59.34 56.58
C TYR A 37 -55.38 57.87 56.24
N VAL A 38 -56.07 57.14 57.11
CA VAL A 38 -56.43 55.73 56.85
C VAL A 38 -57.29 55.62 55.60
N VAL A 39 -58.33 56.44 55.45
CA VAL A 39 -59.21 56.42 54.27
C VAL A 39 -58.43 56.75 52.99
N THR A 40 -57.57 57.79 53.00
CA THR A 40 -56.77 58.11 51.80
C THR A 40 -55.80 57.00 51.41
N MET A 41 -55.22 56.30 52.39
CA MET A 41 -54.35 55.16 52.14
C MET A 41 -55.15 53.94 51.64
N GLU A 42 -56.33 53.68 52.19
CA GLU A 42 -57.23 52.63 51.71
C GLU A 42 -57.66 52.87 50.26
N ASP A 43 -58.07 54.10 49.92
CA ASP A 43 -58.43 54.47 48.55
C ASP A 43 -57.26 54.33 47.59
N HIS A 44 -56.03 54.70 48.00
CA HIS A 44 -54.84 54.51 47.19
C HIS A 44 -54.51 53.02 46.98
N VAL A 45 -54.73 52.17 47.99
CA VAL A 45 -54.57 50.72 47.86
C VAL A 45 -55.62 50.13 46.94
N VAL A 46 -56.88 50.56 47.05
CA VAL A 46 -58.00 50.05 46.23
C VAL A 46 -57.92 50.54 44.78
N ALA A 47 -57.49 51.77 44.53
CA ALA A 47 -57.33 52.32 43.19
C ALA A 47 -56.06 51.81 42.47
N SER A 48 -55.22 51.05 43.16
CA SER A 48 -53.98 50.53 42.60
C SER A 48 -54.25 49.48 41.51
N PRO A 49 -53.62 49.57 40.32
CA PRO A 49 -53.77 48.58 39.25
C PRO A 49 -53.05 47.25 39.53
N ASN A 50 -52.48 47.08 40.72
CA ASN A 50 -51.67 45.93 41.13
C ASN A 50 -52.37 44.58 40.93
N ASP A 51 -53.70 44.50 41.03
CA ASP A 51 -54.43 43.24 40.87
C ASP A 51 -54.29 42.63 39.47
N LYS A 52 -54.33 43.45 38.42
CA LYS A 52 -54.17 42.98 37.03
C LYS A 52 -52.73 42.55 36.75
N GLU A 53 -51.76 43.24 37.32
CA GLU A 53 -50.34 42.90 37.21
C GLU A 53 -50.04 41.59 37.96
N ILE A 54 -50.58 41.42 39.17
CA ILE A 54 -50.48 40.19 39.96
C ILE A 54 -51.13 39.02 39.21
N GLU A 55 -52.31 39.22 38.63
CA GLU A 55 -52.97 38.20 37.81
C GLU A 55 -52.12 37.83 36.57
N GLY A 56 -51.58 38.83 35.88
CA GLY A 56 -50.68 38.64 34.73
C GLY A 56 -49.41 37.86 35.10
N ILE A 57 -48.75 38.23 36.20
CA ILE A 57 -47.60 37.48 36.75
C ILE A 57 -48.02 36.04 37.08
N GLY A 58 -49.20 35.85 37.66
CA GLY A 58 -49.75 34.52 37.95
C GLY A 58 -49.94 33.66 36.70
N PHE A 59 -50.43 34.23 35.59
CA PHE A 59 -50.53 33.54 34.31
C PHE A 59 -49.16 33.16 33.76
N GLU A 60 -48.19 34.07 33.84
CA GLU A 60 -46.84 33.84 33.34
C GLU A 60 -46.10 32.76 34.15
N ILE A 61 -46.23 32.76 35.47
CA ILE A 61 -45.70 31.69 36.34
C ILE A 61 -46.29 30.34 35.93
N LYS A 62 -47.60 30.27 35.66
CA LYS A 62 -48.24 29.02 35.22
C LYS A 62 -47.73 28.58 33.85
N ARG A 63 -47.53 29.51 32.90
CA ARG A 63 -46.97 29.23 31.57
C ARG A 63 -45.55 28.69 31.69
N LEU A 64 -44.67 29.42 32.37
CA LEU A 64 -43.27 29.04 32.59
C LEU A 64 -43.14 27.71 33.34
N SER A 65 -44.03 27.44 34.30
CA SER A 65 -44.05 26.15 35.01
C SER A 65 -44.33 24.97 34.07
N LYS A 66 -45.25 25.14 33.10
CA LYS A 66 -45.54 24.11 32.10
C LYS A 66 -44.36 23.91 31.14
N GLU A 67 -43.72 25.00 30.72
CA GLU A 67 -42.53 24.96 29.85
C GLU A 67 -41.34 24.28 30.54
N LEU A 68 -41.13 24.58 31.83
CA LEU A 68 -40.10 23.93 32.65
C LEU A 68 -40.34 22.42 32.74
N GLU A 69 -41.58 22.00 32.94
CA GLU A 69 -41.93 20.58 33.01
C GLU A 69 -41.82 19.88 31.63
N ALA A 70 -42.04 20.59 30.53
CA ALA A 70 -41.81 20.06 29.18
C ALA A 70 -40.31 19.88 28.89
N THR A 71 -39.50 20.90 29.16
CA THR A 71 -38.04 20.86 28.95
C THR A 71 -37.38 19.83 29.86
N LYS A 72 -37.85 19.66 31.09
CA LYS A 72 -37.39 18.59 32.00
C LYS A 72 -37.68 17.19 31.45
N ARG A 73 -38.84 16.97 30.81
CA ARG A 73 -39.16 15.67 30.16
C ARG A 73 -38.31 15.45 28.92
N GLU A 74 -38.07 16.48 28.13
CA GLU A 74 -37.20 16.41 26.97
C GLU A 74 -35.76 16.11 27.35
N GLY A 75 -35.21 16.82 28.34
CA GLY A 75 -33.87 16.56 28.87
C GLY A 75 -33.69 15.13 29.39
N LYS A 76 -34.73 14.52 29.98
CA LYS A 76 -34.71 13.10 30.35
C LYS A 76 -34.62 12.18 29.12
N ARG A 77 -35.44 12.43 28.11
CA ARG A 77 -35.42 11.64 26.85
C ARG A 77 -34.08 11.77 26.14
N ASP A 78 -33.49 12.95 26.12
CA ASP A 78 -32.20 13.14 25.47
C ASP A 78 -31.08 12.49 26.27
N ALA A 79 -31.11 12.52 27.60
CA ALA A 79 -30.19 11.75 28.44
C ALA A 79 -30.26 10.25 28.13
N GLU A 80 -31.46 9.68 28.04
CA GLU A 80 -31.68 8.27 27.66
C GLU A 80 -31.10 7.96 26.26
N LYS A 81 -31.31 8.84 25.27
CA LYS A 81 -30.71 8.67 23.93
C LYS A 81 -29.18 8.72 23.97
N PHE A 82 -28.60 9.64 24.74
CA PHE A 82 -27.14 9.76 24.86
C PHE A 82 -26.53 8.52 25.51
N GLU A 83 -27.18 7.96 26.54
CA GLU A 83 -26.74 6.70 27.14
C GLU A 83 -26.81 5.54 26.12
N ALA A 84 -27.91 5.42 25.38
CA ALA A 84 -28.05 4.39 24.33
C ALA A 84 -26.96 4.53 23.25
N PHE A 85 -26.69 5.74 22.76
CA PHE A 85 -25.60 5.99 21.80
C PHE A 85 -24.23 5.64 22.38
N THR A 86 -24.00 5.91 23.67
CA THR A 86 -22.75 5.59 24.35
C THR A 86 -22.55 4.08 24.48
N GLU A 87 -23.62 3.32 24.71
CA GLU A 87 -23.59 1.86 24.71
C GLU A 87 -23.31 1.28 23.32
N ASP A 88 -23.99 1.78 22.29
CA ASP A 88 -23.77 1.33 20.91
C ASP A 88 -22.36 1.65 20.42
N TRP A 89 -21.85 2.84 20.75
CA TRP A 89 -20.47 3.21 20.45
C TRP A 89 -19.47 2.25 21.10
N ARG A 90 -19.67 1.89 22.38
CA ARG A 90 -18.83 0.91 23.07
C ARG A 90 -18.88 -0.47 22.42
N ARG A 91 -20.06 -0.93 22.01
CA ARG A 91 -20.24 -2.21 21.31
C ARG A 91 -19.47 -2.23 20.00
N VAL A 92 -19.67 -1.23 19.14
CA VAL A 92 -19.00 -1.11 17.84
C VAL A 92 -17.48 -1.02 18.02
N HIS A 93 -17.01 -0.31 19.04
CA HIS A 93 -15.58 -0.24 19.35
C HIS A 93 -14.98 -1.63 19.66
N LEU A 94 -15.63 -2.39 20.53
CA LEU A 94 -15.19 -3.75 20.89
C LEU A 94 -15.25 -4.72 19.70
N GLU A 95 -16.28 -4.62 18.86
CA GLU A 95 -16.39 -5.40 17.62
C GLU A 95 -15.26 -5.07 16.64
N ASN A 96 -14.93 -3.77 16.48
CA ASN A 96 -13.82 -3.34 15.65
C ASN A 96 -12.46 -3.86 16.18
N GLU A 97 -12.24 -3.83 17.49
CA GLU A 97 -11.03 -4.40 18.11
C GLU A 97 -10.94 -5.92 17.89
N ALA A 98 -12.06 -6.62 18.02
CA ALA A 98 -12.14 -8.06 17.77
C ALA A 98 -11.84 -8.39 16.30
N LEU A 99 -12.42 -7.65 15.36
CA LEU A 99 -12.15 -7.81 13.93
C LEU A 99 -10.68 -7.53 13.59
N MET A 100 -10.11 -6.45 14.12
CA MET A 100 -8.69 -6.15 13.95
C MET A 100 -7.79 -7.27 14.46
N SER A 101 -8.13 -7.86 15.61
CA SER A 101 -7.43 -9.02 16.17
C SER A 101 -7.57 -10.26 15.28
N GLN A 102 -8.77 -10.53 14.76
CA GLN A 102 -9.00 -11.64 13.83
C GLN A 102 -8.25 -11.48 12.51
N MET A 103 -8.02 -10.24 12.04
CA MET A 103 -7.29 -9.98 10.80
C MET A 103 -5.77 -10.26 10.89
N VAL A 104 -5.19 -10.36 12.09
CA VAL A 104 -3.74 -10.57 12.27
C VAL A 104 -3.26 -11.88 11.63
N ALA A 105 -3.92 -13.00 11.93
CA ALA A 105 -3.50 -14.30 11.42
C ALA A 105 -3.68 -14.46 9.90
N PRO A 106 -4.81 -14.07 9.27
CA PRO A 106 -4.95 -14.02 7.82
C PRO A 106 -3.89 -13.15 7.15
N ARG A 107 -3.59 -11.95 7.67
CA ARG A 107 -2.54 -11.07 7.12
C ARG A 107 -1.16 -11.73 7.18
N ALA A 108 -0.83 -12.39 8.30
CA ALA A 108 0.42 -13.14 8.43
C ALA A 108 0.49 -14.31 7.43
N ARG A 109 -0.63 -15.01 7.18
CA ARG A 109 -0.70 -16.07 6.16
C ARG A 109 -0.47 -15.54 4.75
N ILE A 110 -1.10 -14.42 4.40
CA ILE A 110 -0.91 -13.77 3.08
C ILE A 110 0.57 -13.43 2.88
N ALA A 111 1.20 -12.76 3.86
CA ALA A 111 2.62 -12.41 3.79
C ALA A 111 3.52 -13.66 3.66
N ALA A 112 3.21 -14.75 4.37
CA ALA A 112 3.96 -16.00 4.25
C ALA A 112 3.82 -16.64 2.85
N PHE A 113 2.61 -16.61 2.27
CA PHE A 113 2.37 -17.11 0.92
C PHE A 113 3.11 -16.28 -0.15
N GLU A 114 3.16 -14.96 0.00
CA GLU A 114 3.93 -14.09 -0.91
C GLU A 114 5.42 -14.44 -0.89
N VAL A 115 6.00 -14.63 0.30
CA VAL A 115 7.41 -15.04 0.45
C VAL A 115 7.68 -16.39 -0.19
N GLU A 116 6.80 -17.38 -0.01
CA GLU A 116 7.00 -18.71 -0.59
C GLU A 116 6.87 -18.70 -2.12
N ARG A 117 5.86 -17.98 -2.66
CA ARG A 117 5.71 -17.78 -4.11
C ARG A 117 6.96 -17.15 -4.71
N ASP A 118 7.52 -16.13 -4.07
CA ASP A 118 8.73 -15.47 -4.56
C ASP A 118 9.97 -16.38 -4.48
N ARG A 119 10.01 -17.30 -3.51
CA ARG A 119 11.04 -18.35 -3.46
C ARG A 119 10.88 -19.35 -4.61
N ASP A 120 9.66 -19.77 -4.89
CA ASP A 120 9.35 -20.69 -5.98
C ASP A 120 9.68 -20.09 -7.35
N ILE A 121 9.31 -18.84 -7.61
CA ILE A 121 9.68 -18.12 -8.84
C ILE A 121 11.20 -18.08 -9.00
N ARG A 122 11.94 -17.75 -7.94
CA ARG A 122 13.42 -17.73 -7.96
C ARG A 122 14.04 -19.11 -8.11
N ARG A 123 13.41 -20.17 -7.60
CA ARG A 123 13.84 -21.57 -7.82
C ARG A 123 13.62 -21.97 -9.27
N ALA A 124 12.41 -21.78 -9.80
CA ALA A 124 12.05 -22.09 -11.17
C ALA A 124 12.94 -21.34 -12.19
N SER A 125 13.15 -20.04 -11.98
CA SER A 125 14.02 -19.22 -12.84
C SER A 125 15.46 -19.74 -12.87
N ARG A 126 16.03 -20.13 -11.72
CA ARG A 126 17.36 -20.72 -11.66
C ARG A 126 17.45 -22.07 -12.37
N ILE A 127 16.41 -22.89 -12.28
CA ILE A 127 16.35 -24.19 -12.98
C ILE A 127 16.29 -23.95 -14.50
N ALA A 128 15.39 -23.08 -14.97
CA ALA A 128 15.27 -22.75 -16.39
C ALA A 128 16.58 -22.19 -16.99
N ARG A 129 17.26 -21.30 -16.25
CA ARG A 129 18.58 -20.77 -16.68
C ARG A 129 19.63 -21.87 -16.79
N ARG A 130 19.67 -22.83 -15.85
CA ARG A 130 20.60 -23.97 -15.91
C ARG A 130 20.29 -24.88 -17.09
N ASP A 131 19.02 -25.13 -17.38
CA ASP A 131 18.58 -25.93 -18.53
C ASP A 131 19.04 -25.31 -19.85
N ILE A 132 18.85 -24.00 -20.02
CA ILE A 132 19.32 -23.28 -21.21
C ILE A 132 20.86 -23.36 -21.33
N VAL A 133 21.59 -23.14 -20.24
CA VAL A 133 23.06 -23.25 -20.23
C VAL A 133 23.53 -24.67 -20.57
N ALA A 134 22.82 -25.70 -20.09
CA ALA A 134 23.14 -27.10 -20.42
C ALA A 134 22.96 -27.37 -21.91
N LYS A 135 21.83 -26.94 -22.51
CA LYS A 135 21.59 -27.13 -23.95
C LYS A 135 22.62 -26.39 -24.81
N TYR A 136 22.97 -25.15 -24.47
CA TYR A 136 24.04 -24.44 -25.20
C TYR A 136 25.40 -25.12 -25.06
N ARG A 137 25.70 -25.71 -23.90
CA ARG A 137 26.93 -26.50 -23.72
C ARG A 137 26.96 -27.69 -24.66
N GLU A 138 25.88 -28.45 -24.77
CA GLU A 138 25.77 -29.60 -25.68
C GLU A 138 26.00 -29.19 -27.14
N VAL A 139 25.44 -28.05 -27.56
CA VAL A 139 25.67 -27.50 -28.90
C VAL A 139 27.15 -27.14 -29.12
N LEU A 140 27.80 -26.53 -28.13
CA LEU A 140 29.22 -26.18 -28.21
C LEU A 140 30.11 -27.43 -28.27
N GLU A 141 29.84 -28.44 -27.44
CA GLU A 141 30.58 -29.70 -27.45
C GLU A 141 30.44 -30.42 -28.82
N SER A 142 29.23 -30.45 -29.38
CA SER A 142 28.99 -30.97 -30.74
C SER A 142 29.76 -30.20 -31.83
N LEU A 143 29.85 -28.87 -31.70
CA LEU A 143 30.59 -28.04 -32.64
C LEU A 143 32.11 -28.28 -32.54
N GLU A 144 32.63 -28.48 -31.33
CA GLU A 144 34.03 -28.85 -31.11
C GLU A 144 34.38 -30.18 -31.80
N ASP A 145 33.53 -31.20 -31.66
CA ASP A 145 33.70 -32.51 -32.30
C ASP A 145 33.64 -32.42 -33.84
N ARG A 146 32.70 -31.63 -34.38
CA ARG A 146 32.60 -31.38 -35.83
C ARG A 146 33.85 -30.66 -36.34
N TRP A 147 34.32 -29.63 -35.64
CA TRP A 147 35.54 -28.90 -35.99
C TRP A 147 36.78 -29.81 -35.98
N ALA A 148 36.91 -30.66 -34.97
CA ALA A 148 37.99 -31.64 -34.90
C ALA A 148 37.96 -32.62 -36.08
N SER A 149 36.76 -33.04 -36.50
CA SER A 149 36.57 -33.94 -37.66
C SER A 149 36.93 -33.24 -38.98
N LYS A 150 36.49 -31.99 -39.18
CA LYS A 150 36.85 -31.22 -40.38
C LYS A 150 38.33 -30.92 -40.48
N LYS A 151 39.01 -30.70 -39.35
CA LYS A 151 40.46 -30.55 -39.34
C LYS A 151 41.17 -31.80 -39.88
N LYS A 152 40.64 -33.00 -39.58
CA LYS A 152 41.16 -34.27 -40.13
C LYS A 152 40.89 -34.38 -41.62
N GLU A 153 39.67 -34.08 -42.06
CA GLU A 153 39.28 -34.04 -43.48
C GLU A 153 40.23 -33.15 -44.28
N VAL A 154 40.39 -31.89 -43.86
CA VAL A 154 41.29 -30.92 -44.52
C VAL A 154 42.74 -31.43 -44.51
N SER A 155 43.19 -32.07 -43.43
CA SER A 155 44.54 -32.63 -43.39
C SER A 155 44.74 -33.81 -44.34
N ALA A 156 43.71 -34.63 -44.58
CA ALA A 156 43.74 -35.73 -45.53
C ALA A 156 43.72 -35.18 -46.97
N GLU A 157 42.89 -34.16 -47.23
CA GLU A 157 42.78 -33.52 -48.54
C GLU A 157 44.07 -32.80 -48.95
N ILE A 158 44.73 -32.10 -48.01
CA ILE A 158 46.05 -31.49 -48.26
C ILE A 158 47.07 -32.56 -48.66
N ARG A 159 47.12 -33.70 -47.95
CA ARG A 159 48.05 -34.80 -48.30
C ARG A 159 47.74 -35.39 -49.66
N HIS A 160 46.47 -35.61 -50.00
CA HIS A 160 46.07 -36.09 -51.31
C HIS A 160 46.54 -35.13 -52.41
N GLN A 161 46.24 -33.83 -52.26
CA GLN A 161 46.67 -32.80 -53.21
C GLN A 161 48.19 -32.71 -53.36
N GLU A 162 48.96 -32.86 -52.28
CA GLU A 162 50.44 -32.91 -52.34
C GLU A 162 50.94 -34.11 -53.14
N VAL A 163 50.35 -35.30 -52.95
CA VAL A 163 50.72 -36.51 -53.71
C VAL A 163 50.37 -36.37 -55.19
N THR A 164 49.17 -35.90 -55.51
CA THR A 164 48.74 -35.64 -56.89
C THR A 164 49.64 -34.62 -57.58
N ALA A 165 49.95 -33.49 -56.93
CA ALA A 165 50.87 -32.48 -57.48
C ALA A 165 52.28 -33.04 -57.72
N ASN A 166 52.79 -33.89 -56.81
CA ASN A 166 54.08 -34.55 -57.00
C ASN A 166 54.07 -35.55 -58.18
N ILE A 167 52.96 -36.28 -58.39
CA ILE A 167 52.76 -37.17 -59.53
C ILE A 167 52.77 -36.35 -60.83
N ASP A 168 52.04 -35.24 -60.89
CA ASP A 168 51.97 -34.36 -62.05
C ASP A 168 53.35 -33.81 -62.42
N LEU A 169 54.10 -33.30 -61.44
CA LEU A 169 55.48 -32.82 -61.65
C LEU A 169 56.41 -33.92 -62.17
N LEU A 170 56.31 -35.15 -61.66
CA LEU A 170 57.12 -36.27 -62.13
C LEU A 170 56.73 -36.71 -63.54
N ASN A 171 55.43 -36.65 -63.89
CA ASN A 171 54.99 -36.91 -65.25
C ASN A 171 55.59 -35.88 -66.23
N GLU A 172 55.61 -34.59 -65.87
CA GLU A 172 56.25 -33.54 -66.68
C GLU A 172 57.76 -33.76 -66.85
N LEU A 173 58.46 -34.16 -65.78
CA LEU A 173 59.91 -34.45 -65.84
C LEU A 173 60.23 -35.70 -66.66
N LYS A 174 59.35 -36.72 -66.62
CA LYS A 174 59.53 -37.95 -67.39
C LYS A 174 59.54 -37.69 -68.89
N ASP A 175 58.67 -36.80 -69.36
CA ASP A 175 58.60 -36.38 -70.76
C ASP A 175 59.90 -35.67 -71.22
N GLY A 176 60.72 -35.22 -70.28
CA GLY A 176 62.07 -34.67 -70.49
C GLY A 176 63.23 -35.69 -70.52
N GLY A 177 62.97 -37.01 -70.42
CA GLY A 177 63.97 -38.07 -70.63
C GLY A 177 64.63 -38.66 -69.37
N GLN A 178 64.11 -38.38 -68.17
CA GLN A 178 64.61 -38.95 -66.89
C GLN A 178 63.89 -40.27 -66.52
N THR A 179 64.60 -41.21 -65.88
CA THR A 179 64.04 -42.51 -65.46
C THR A 179 63.36 -42.41 -64.07
N VAL A 180 62.09 -41.98 -64.04
CA VAL A 180 61.30 -41.76 -62.79
C VAL A 180 60.17 -42.78 -62.56
N ASP A 181 60.08 -43.83 -63.39
CA ASP A 181 58.94 -44.77 -63.40
C ASP A 181 58.70 -45.51 -62.07
N ALA A 182 59.75 -45.90 -61.35
CA ALA A 182 59.61 -46.62 -60.08
C ALA A 182 58.95 -45.75 -58.99
N GLU A 183 59.30 -44.47 -58.95
CA GLU A 183 58.75 -43.52 -57.99
C GLU A 183 57.29 -43.15 -58.34
N LEU A 184 56.98 -43.05 -59.63
CA LEU A 184 55.59 -42.88 -60.09
C LEU A 184 54.68 -44.03 -59.67
N VAL A 185 55.14 -45.28 -59.76
CA VAL A 185 54.36 -46.45 -59.30
C VAL A 185 54.11 -46.36 -57.80
N ARG A 186 55.14 -45.99 -57.01
CA ARG A 186 55.01 -45.83 -55.56
C ARG A 186 54.03 -44.72 -55.19
N LEU A 187 54.12 -43.56 -55.82
CA LEU A 187 53.24 -42.42 -55.54
C LEU A 187 51.80 -42.68 -55.97
N LYS A 188 51.55 -43.36 -57.10
CA LYS A 188 50.19 -43.77 -57.50
C LYS A 188 49.53 -44.72 -56.50
N GLY A 189 50.30 -45.61 -55.87
CA GLY A 189 49.78 -46.42 -54.77
C GLY A 189 49.38 -45.56 -53.57
N MET A 190 50.23 -44.60 -53.21
CA MET A 190 50.00 -43.67 -52.10
C MET A 190 48.85 -42.68 -52.38
N GLU A 191 48.64 -42.30 -53.64
CA GLU A 191 47.50 -41.49 -54.08
C GLU A 191 46.18 -42.20 -53.78
N GLY A 192 46.07 -43.49 -54.12
CA GLY A 192 44.91 -44.30 -53.77
C GLY A 192 44.68 -44.40 -52.26
N ASP A 193 45.73 -44.64 -51.48
CA ASP A 193 45.64 -44.64 -50.01
C ASP A 193 45.16 -43.28 -49.46
N CYS A 194 45.61 -42.18 -50.06
CA CYS A 194 45.19 -40.83 -49.71
C CYS A 194 43.72 -40.55 -50.10
N GLU A 195 43.27 -41.01 -51.27
CA GLU A 195 41.86 -40.92 -51.69
C GLU A 195 40.94 -41.64 -50.71
N ASP A 196 41.31 -42.86 -50.30
CA ASP A 196 40.57 -43.63 -49.31
C ASP A 196 40.50 -42.90 -47.96
N LEU A 197 41.60 -42.27 -47.53
CA LEU A 197 41.64 -41.47 -46.30
C LEU A 197 40.78 -40.20 -46.39
N VAL A 198 40.72 -39.54 -47.54
CA VAL A 198 39.83 -38.40 -47.79
C VAL A 198 38.38 -38.84 -47.72
N ALA A 199 38.03 -39.94 -48.40
CA ALA A 199 36.67 -40.49 -48.38
C ALA A 199 36.25 -40.91 -46.95
N LEU A 200 37.16 -41.49 -46.17
CA LEU A 200 36.90 -41.88 -44.78
C LEU A 200 36.74 -40.67 -43.85
N ALA A 201 37.48 -39.59 -44.09
CA ALA A 201 37.45 -38.39 -43.28
C ALA A 201 36.36 -37.38 -43.68
N ALA A 202 35.68 -37.59 -44.81
CA ALA A 202 34.65 -36.71 -45.33
C ALA A 202 33.51 -36.52 -44.32
N VAL A 203 33.27 -35.26 -43.92
CA VAL A 203 32.17 -34.90 -43.01
C VAL A 203 30.98 -34.42 -43.84
N SER A 204 29.83 -35.10 -43.73
CA SER A 204 28.71 -34.93 -44.65
C SER A 204 27.89 -33.63 -44.49
N ASP A 205 27.91 -32.93 -43.35
CA ASP A 205 27.13 -31.68 -43.20
C ASP A 205 27.74 -30.67 -42.21
N TRP A 206 28.01 -29.44 -42.70
CA TRP A 206 28.47 -28.28 -41.91
C TRP A 206 27.35 -27.25 -41.67
N SER A 207 26.12 -27.59 -42.02
CA SER A 207 25.00 -26.66 -42.00
C SER A 207 24.63 -26.27 -40.56
N ILE A 208 24.70 -24.97 -40.28
CA ILE A 208 24.32 -24.37 -38.99
C ILE A 208 22.84 -24.62 -38.68
N SER A 209 22.01 -24.77 -39.71
CA SER A 209 20.57 -25.07 -39.59
C SER A 209 20.23 -26.43 -39.00
N GLU A 210 21.22 -27.32 -38.88
CA GLU A 210 21.07 -28.65 -38.28
C GLU A 210 21.48 -28.68 -36.80
N LEU A 211 21.97 -27.56 -36.24
CA LEU A 211 22.24 -27.45 -34.81
C LEU A 211 20.92 -27.25 -34.07
N ASP A 212 20.67 -28.10 -33.07
CA ASP A 212 19.52 -28.00 -32.16
C ASP A 212 19.67 -26.80 -31.21
N LEU A 213 19.52 -25.60 -31.76
CA LEU A 213 19.63 -24.36 -31.01
C LEU A 213 18.44 -24.22 -30.05
N PRO A 214 18.68 -23.91 -28.76
CA PRO A 214 17.60 -23.65 -27.83
C PRO A 214 16.75 -22.47 -28.32
N GLN A 215 15.43 -22.64 -28.39
CA GLN A 215 14.51 -21.52 -28.61
C GLN A 215 14.48 -20.63 -27.37
N VAL A 216 14.97 -19.41 -27.50
CA VAL A 216 14.80 -18.35 -26.51
C VAL A 216 13.62 -17.50 -26.96
N SER A 217 12.57 -17.43 -26.15
CA SER A 217 11.43 -16.54 -26.41
C SER A 217 11.80 -15.10 -26.03
N ASP A 218 11.60 -14.16 -26.97
CA ASP A 218 11.90 -12.73 -26.80
C ASP A 218 11.10 -12.08 -25.67
N ASP A 219 9.94 -12.63 -25.31
CA ASP A 219 9.06 -12.12 -24.23
C ASP A 219 9.69 -12.17 -22.82
N SER A 220 10.84 -12.84 -22.65
CA SER A 220 11.53 -12.93 -21.36
C SER A 220 12.53 -11.80 -21.07
N VAL A 221 12.84 -10.96 -22.07
CA VAL A 221 13.86 -9.90 -21.96
C VAL A 221 13.31 -8.65 -21.26
N ASP A 222 12.01 -8.38 -21.38
CA ASP A 222 11.42 -7.09 -20.97
C ASP A 222 11.07 -6.91 -19.48
N GLN A 223 11.26 -7.92 -18.62
CA GLN A 223 10.80 -7.83 -17.21
C GLN A 223 11.88 -7.81 -16.13
N VAL A 224 13.17 -7.97 -16.48
CA VAL A 224 14.25 -7.85 -15.50
C VAL A 224 15.41 -7.09 -16.14
N GLY A 225 15.42 -5.77 -15.94
CA GLY A 225 16.62 -4.95 -16.09
C GLY A 225 17.72 -5.52 -15.19
N GLY A 226 18.59 -6.31 -15.78
CA GLY A 226 19.65 -7.07 -15.11
C GLY A 226 20.74 -7.44 -16.10
N PRO A 227 21.96 -7.72 -15.62
CA PRO A 227 23.23 -7.59 -16.35
C PRO A 227 23.47 -8.60 -17.49
N PHE A 228 22.45 -9.34 -17.93
CA PHE A 228 22.55 -10.30 -19.03
C PHE A 228 22.75 -9.61 -20.39
N GLU A 229 22.15 -8.43 -20.60
CA GLU A 229 22.41 -7.62 -21.81
C GLU A 229 23.88 -7.21 -21.92
N ILE A 230 24.55 -6.91 -20.81
CA ILE A 230 25.95 -6.49 -20.80
C ILE A 230 26.88 -7.66 -21.17
N LEU A 231 26.51 -8.91 -20.84
CA LEU A 231 27.32 -10.08 -21.15
C LEU A 231 27.21 -10.48 -22.63
N CYS A 232 25.99 -10.48 -23.19
CA CYS A 232 25.78 -10.84 -24.60
C CYS A 232 26.37 -9.80 -25.55
N VAL A 233 26.23 -8.50 -25.25
CA VAL A 233 26.87 -7.43 -26.05
C VAL A 233 28.39 -7.52 -25.98
N ARG A 234 28.98 -7.78 -24.80
CA ARG A 234 30.43 -7.94 -24.66
C ARG A 234 30.99 -9.15 -25.41
N VAL A 235 30.30 -10.30 -25.41
CA VAL A 235 30.80 -11.50 -26.12
C VAL A 235 30.79 -11.28 -27.63
N VAL A 236 29.78 -10.60 -28.17
CA VAL A 236 29.70 -10.27 -29.60
C VAL A 236 30.72 -9.19 -29.99
N GLU A 237 30.98 -8.19 -29.13
CA GLU A 237 32.01 -7.18 -29.37
C GLU A 237 33.44 -7.73 -29.29
N ILE A 238 33.70 -8.70 -28.39
CA ILE A 238 35.00 -9.39 -28.30
C ILE A 238 35.29 -10.21 -29.57
N TRP A 239 34.27 -10.85 -30.16
CA TRP A 239 34.40 -11.61 -31.41
C TRP A 239 34.65 -10.74 -32.65
N ARG A 240 34.19 -9.49 -32.65
CA ARG A 240 34.33 -8.59 -33.82
C ARG A 240 35.68 -7.89 -33.92
N GLY A 241 36.52 -7.96 -32.88
CA GLY A 241 37.70 -7.09 -32.77
C GLY A 241 38.98 -7.71 -32.22
N SER A 242 39.08 -9.02 -31.98
CA SER A 242 40.29 -9.60 -31.37
C SER A 242 40.82 -10.86 -32.07
N ASP A 243 42.13 -10.80 -32.31
CA ASP A 243 43.01 -11.88 -32.76
C ASP A 243 42.81 -13.17 -31.93
N PRO A 244 42.50 -14.32 -32.55
CA PRO A 244 42.10 -15.56 -31.88
C PRO A 244 43.12 -16.15 -30.89
N TYR A 245 44.35 -15.62 -30.83
CA TYR A 245 45.40 -16.13 -29.92
C TYR A 245 45.49 -15.42 -28.56
N LYS A 246 44.73 -14.33 -28.32
CA LYS A 246 44.78 -13.60 -27.03
C LYS A 246 43.67 -13.95 -26.03
N ALA A 247 42.67 -14.73 -26.43
CA ALA A 247 41.51 -15.04 -25.58
C ALA A 247 41.79 -16.09 -24.47
N LEU A 248 42.95 -16.75 -24.49
CA LEU A 248 43.29 -17.82 -23.54
C LEU A 248 43.84 -17.32 -22.17
N ALA A 249 43.89 -16.01 -21.93
CA ALA A 249 44.48 -15.45 -20.70
C ALA A 249 43.47 -15.00 -19.63
N LEU A 250 42.17 -15.28 -19.79
CA LEU A 250 41.13 -14.84 -18.84
C LEU A 250 40.11 -15.92 -18.46
N PHE A 251 40.58 -17.15 -18.26
CA PHE A 251 39.92 -18.16 -17.41
C PHE A 251 40.83 -18.53 -16.25
#